data_AF-A0A7J3ADL3-F1
#
_entry.id   AF-A0A7J3ADL3-F1
#
_cell.length_a   1.000
_cell.length_b   1.000
_cell.length_c   1.000
_cell.angle_alpha   90.00
_cell.angle_beta   90.00
_cell.angle_gamma   90.00
#
_symmetry.space_group_name_H-M   'P 1'
#
loop_
_entity.id
_entity.type
_entity.pdbx_description
1 polymer ?
#
loop_
_entity_poly.entity_id
_entity_poly.type
_entity_poly.pdbx_seq_one_letter_code
_entity_poly.pdbx_strand_id
1 'polypeptide(L)'
;MSVSLIATNTLRITRISNVKVESSTVKTFTFADKLCAKAKPGQFLMLWIPGVDEIPLSIMDTEGSNVSVSVKAVGEATRALHGMKIGEMVGLRGPFGSFFTENHGDILMVGGGTGVAPLLFLAKNLSAKAKRLMLVIGAKTKSELLFLPQFTALCSKQGIIATTEDGSYGLKCLAIEPV
;
A
#
# COMPACT_ATOMS: atom_id res chain seq x y z
N MET A 1 -10.92 0.45 -27.47
CA MET A 1 -10.78 0.89 -26.06
C MET A 1 -11.78 0.24 -25.09
N SER A 2 -12.78 -0.54 -25.54
CA SER A 2 -13.81 -1.15 -24.66
C SER A 2 -13.43 -2.49 -24.01
N VAL A 3 -12.53 -3.26 -24.62
CA VAL A 3 -12.15 -4.61 -24.14
C VAL A 3 -11.42 -4.56 -22.80
N SER A 4 -10.63 -3.52 -22.51
CA SER A 4 -9.90 -3.45 -21.24
C SER A 4 -10.81 -3.17 -20.05
N LEU A 5 -11.84 -2.31 -20.21
CA LEU A 5 -12.78 -1.98 -19.12
C LEU A 5 -13.59 -3.20 -18.67
N ILE A 6 -14.05 -4.02 -19.62
CA ILE A 6 -14.77 -5.27 -19.32
C ILE A 6 -13.85 -6.26 -18.58
N ALA A 7 -12.62 -6.43 -19.05
CA ALA A 7 -11.65 -7.33 -18.42
C ALA A 7 -11.29 -6.89 -17.00
N THR A 8 -11.04 -5.59 -16.79
CA THR A 8 -10.74 -5.01 -15.45
C THR A 8 -11.90 -5.23 -14.47
N ASN A 9 -13.14 -5.10 -14.95
CA ASN A 9 -14.35 -5.22 -14.13
C ASN A 9 -14.83 -6.68 -13.93
N THR A 10 -14.21 -7.66 -14.59
CA THR A 10 -14.55 -9.07 -14.42
C THR A 10 -13.90 -9.63 -13.16
N LEU A 11 -14.67 -10.28 -12.30
CA LEU A 11 -14.15 -10.92 -11.08
C LEU A 11 -13.23 -12.09 -11.43
N ARG A 12 -12.00 -12.05 -10.92
CA ARG A 12 -10.99 -13.09 -11.13
C ARG A 12 -10.65 -13.74 -9.80
N ILE A 13 -10.96 -15.03 -9.67
CA ILE A 13 -10.66 -15.79 -8.46
C ILE A 13 -9.18 -16.15 -8.45
N THR A 14 -8.54 -15.91 -7.30
CA THR A 14 -7.15 -16.26 -7.03
C THR A 14 -7.02 -16.78 -5.61
N ARG A 15 -5.81 -17.16 -5.21
CA ARG A 15 -5.50 -17.60 -3.85
C ARG A 15 -4.52 -16.63 -3.20
N ILE A 16 -4.64 -16.50 -1.88
CA ILE A 16 -3.63 -15.83 -1.06
C ILE A 16 -2.32 -16.64 -1.17
N SER A 17 -1.29 -16.06 -1.78
CA SER A 17 0.02 -16.72 -1.92
C SER A 17 0.95 -16.41 -0.76
N ASN A 18 0.79 -15.26 -0.10
CA ASN A 18 1.58 -14.87 1.05
C ASN A 18 0.78 -13.98 2.01
N VAL A 19 1.09 -14.09 3.30
CA VAL A 19 0.58 -13.20 4.36
C VAL A 19 1.76 -12.77 5.22
N LYS A 20 2.00 -11.46 5.31
CA LYS A 20 3.03 -10.88 6.16
C LYS A 20 2.41 -9.99 7.23
N VAL A 21 2.80 -10.19 8.48
CA VAL A 21 2.39 -9.33 9.59
C VAL A 21 3.32 -8.11 9.62
N GLU A 22 2.77 -6.91 9.45
CA GLU A 22 3.54 -5.66 9.48
C GLU A 22 3.45 -4.99 10.85
N SER A 23 2.30 -5.13 11.52
CA SER A 23 2.09 -4.69 12.91
C SER A 23 0.98 -5.51 13.58
N SER A 24 0.65 -5.22 14.83
CA SER A 24 -0.47 -5.83 15.55
C SER A 24 -1.83 -5.61 14.87
N THR A 25 -1.96 -4.59 14.03
CA THR A 25 -3.23 -4.23 13.36
C THR A 25 -3.17 -4.29 11.84
N VAL A 26 -1.98 -4.48 11.25
CA VAL A 26 -1.79 -4.43 9.78
C VAL A 26 -1.11 -5.69 9.27
N LYS A 27 -1.71 -6.27 8.21
CA LYS A 27 -1.15 -7.38 7.45
C LYS A 27 -1.05 -7.02 5.97
N THR A 28 -0.01 -7.50 5.33
CA THR A 28 0.16 -7.48 3.87
C THR A 28 -0.26 -8.82 3.31
N PHE A 29 -1.12 -8.80 2.28
CA PHE A 29 -1.55 -9.97 1.54
C PHE A 29 -1.02 -9.88 0.12
N THR A 30 -0.51 -11.00 -0.39
CA THR A 30 -0.06 -11.11 -1.78
C THR A 30 -0.89 -12.15 -2.52
N PHE A 31 -1.18 -11.85 -3.77
CA PHE A 31 -1.96 -12.71 -4.67
C PHE A 31 -1.36 -12.66 -6.07
N ALA A 32 -1.70 -13.63 -6.92
CA ALA A 32 -1.36 -13.58 -8.34
C ALA A 32 -2.54 -13.04 -9.15
N ASP A 33 -2.33 -11.96 -9.92
CA ASP A 33 -3.28 -11.43 -10.91
C ASP A 33 -2.57 -10.66 -12.02
N LYS A 34 -2.68 -11.16 -13.26
CA LYS A 34 -1.97 -10.57 -14.41
C LYS A 34 -2.41 -9.15 -14.76
N LEU A 35 -3.66 -8.78 -14.45
CA LEU A 35 -4.17 -7.44 -14.73
C LEU A 35 -3.73 -6.46 -13.65
N CYS A 36 -3.96 -6.77 -12.37
CA CYS A 36 -3.53 -5.91 -11.27
C CYS A 36 -1.99 -5.81 -11.16
N ALA A 37 -1.24 -6.81 -11.65
CA ALA A 37 0.22 -6.72 -11.73
C ALA A 37 0.74 -5.60 -12.65
N LYS A 38 -0.11 -5.11 -13.58
CA LYS A 38 0.18 -3.97 -14.46
C LYS A 38 -0.23 -2.63 -13.85
N ALA A 39 -0.66 -2.62 -12.59
CA ALA A 39 -1.05 -1.40 -11.91
C ALA A 39 0.10 -0.39 -11.86
N LYS A 40 -0.27 0.89 -11.86
CA LYS A 40 0.64 2.00 -11.60
C LYS A 40 0.43 2.53 -10.18
N PRO A 41 1.43 3.18 -9.57
CA PRO A 41 1.29 3.79 -8.25
C PRO A 41 0.09 4.73 -8.18
N GLY A 42 -0.72 4.60 -7.13
CA GLY A 42 -1.97 5.36 -6.94
C GLY A 42 -3.22 4.58 -7.32
N GLN A 43 -3.10 3.47 -8.07
CA GLN A 43 -4.22 2.61 -8.38
C GLN A 43 -4.57 1.65 -7.23
N PHE A 44 -5.80 1.15 -7.26
CA PHE A 44 -6.34 0.22 -6.28
C PHE A 44 -7.02 -0.97 -6.96
N LEU A 45 -7.33 -2.01 -6.20
CA LEU A 45 -8.14 -3.15 -6.63
C LEU A 45 -9.37 -3.29 -5.73
N MET A 46 -10.43 -3.93 -6.23
CA MET A 46 -11.53 -4.41 -5.40
C MET A 46 -11.23 -5.86 -5.03
N LEU A 47 -11.16 -6.14 -3.73
CA LEU A 47 -10.94 -7.46 -3.17
C LEU A 47 -12.26 -8.02 -2.66
N TRP A 48 -12.74 -9.07 -3.30
CA TRP A 48 -13.91 -9.82 -2.85
C TRP A 48 -13.49 -10.91 -1.86
N ILE A 49 -14.11 -10.88 -0.69
CA ILE A 49 -13.94 -11.84 0.39
C ILE A 49 -15.19 -12.74 0.37
N PRO A 50 -15.05 -14.04 0.06
CA PRO A 50 -16.20 -14.93 -0.09
C PRO A 50 -17.13 -14.92 1.12
N GLY A 51 -18.42 -14.67 0.87
CA GLY A 51 -19.46 -14.66 1.90
C GLY A 51 -19.45 -13.47 2.85
N VAL A 52 -18.60 -12.46 2.62
CA VAL A 52 -18.49 -11.28 3.50
C VAL A 52 -18.81 -10.01 2.72
N ASP A 53 -17.86 -9.49 1.93
CA ASP A 53 -18.01 -8.22 1.23
C ASP A 53 -16.95 -8.07 0.13
N GLU A 54 -17.03 -6.99 -0.65
CA GLU A 54 -16.00 -6.55 -1.57
C GLU A 54 -15.49 -5.15 -1.23
N ILE A 55 -14.21 -5.04 -0.91
CA ILE A 55 -13.60 -3.79 -0.40
C ILE A 55 -12.52 -3.23 -1.34
N PRO A 56 -12.43 -1.89 -1.50
CA PRO A 56 -11.34 -1.27 -2.25
C PRO A 56 -10.05 -1.26 -1.42
N LEU A 57 -8.94 -1.70 -2.02
CA LEU A 57 -7.62 -1.72 -1.39
C LEU A 57 -6.56 -1.17 -2.33
N SER A 58 -5.80 -0.18 -1.86
CA SER A 58 -4.69 0.39 -2.61
C SER A 58 -3.61 -0.66 -2.87
N ILE A 59 -3.10 -0.68 -4.09
CA ILE A 59 -1.99 -1.58 -4.45
C ILE A 59 -0.71 -1.00 -3.87
N MET A 60 -0.07 -1.78 -3.01
CA MET A 60 1.18 -1.42 -2.33
C MET A 60 2.40 -1.80 -3.16
N ASP A 61 2.30 -2.87 -3.94
CA ASP A 61 3.42 -3.40 -4.71
C ASP A 61 2.96 -4.32 -5.84
N THR A 62 3.73 -4.38 -6.91
CA THR A 62 3.60 -5.40 -7.95
C THR A 62 4.97 -5.98 -8.30
N GLU A 63 5.06 -7.32 -8.37
CA GLU A 63 6.30 -8.02 -8.70
C GLU A 63 5.99 -9.23 -9.60
N GLY A 64 6.41 -9.18 -10.86
CA GLY A 64 6.04 -10.19 -11.85
C GLY A 64 4.53 -10.26 -12.05
N SER A 65 3.90 -11.37 -11.65
CA SER A 65 2.44 -11.53 -11.64
C SER A 65 1.80 -11.29 -10.27
N ASN A 66 2.60 -11.00 -9.26
CA ASN A 66 2.15 -10.82 -7.88
C ASN A 66 1.73 -9.39 -7.62
N VAL A 67 0.70 -9.24 -6.79
CA VAL A 67 0.14 -7.97 -6.35
C VAL A 67 -0.03 -8.03 -4.85
N SER A 68 0.45 -7.00 -4.15
CA SER A 68 0.37 -6.92 -2.70
C SER A 68 -0.48 -5.73 -2.25
N VAL A 69 -1.28 -5.95 -1.21
CA VAL A 69 -2.09 -4.93 -0.54
C VAL A 69 -1.86 -5.01 0.97
N SER A 70 -1.79 -3.86 1.63
CA SER A 70 -1.69 -3.77 3.09
C SER A 70 -3.02 -3.34 3.69
N VAL A 71 -3.47 -4.05 4.72
CA VAL A 71 -4.83 -3.89 5.27
C VAL A 71 -4.77 -3.77 6.79
N LYS A 72 -5.39 -2.70 7.33
CA LYS A 72 -5.63 -2.56 8.77
C LYS A 72 -6.95 -3.22 9.16
N ALA A 73 -6.97 -3.98 10.24
CA ALA A 73 -8.17 -4.61 10.77
C ALA A 73 -9.07 -3.60 11.52
N VAL A 74 -9.90 -2.86 10.80
CA VAL A 74 -10.78 -1.81 11.37
C VAL A 74 -12.25 -2.19 11.33
N GLY A 75 -12.73 -2.76 10.22
CA GLY A 75 -14.12 -3.17 10.01
C GLY A 75 -14.30 -4.68 9.79
N GLU A 76 -15.54 -5.12 9.68
CA GLU A 76 -15.92 -6.53 9.53
C GLU A 76 -15.17 -7.24 8.39
N ALA A 77 -15.28 -6.72 7.17
CA ALA A 77 -14.59 -7.27 5.99
C ALA A 77 -13.06 -7.36 6.19
N THR A 78 -12.43 -6.29 6.69
CA THR A 78 -10.98 -6.29 6.94
C THR A 78 -10.56 -7.27 8.04
N ARG A 79 -11.40 -7.48 9.07
CA ARG A 79 -11.15 -8.48 10.13
C ARG A 79 -11.33 -9.89 9.60
N ALA A 80 -12.33 -10.13 8.76
CA ALA A 80 -12.53 -11.40 8.07
C ALA A 80 -11.31 -11.75 7.22
N LEU A 81 -10.82 -10.80 6.40
CA LEU A 81 -9.58 -10.97 5.63
C LEU A 81 -8.37 -11.29 6.52
N HIS A 82 -8.26 -10.65 7.69
CA HIS A 82 -7.19 -10.93 8.66
C HIS A 82 -7.23 -12.34 9.23
N GLY A 83 -8.41 -12.98 9.25
CA GLY A 83 -8.59 -14.38 9.62
C GLY A 83 -8.21 -15.37 8.52
N MET A 84 -8.11 -14.90 7.27
CA MET A 84 -7.79 -15.76 6.13
C MET A 84 -6.32 -16.18 6.11
N LYS A 85 -6.06 -17.35 5.50
CA LYS A 85 -4.77 -18.03 5.45
C LYS A 85 -4.28 -18.19 4.02
N ILE A 86 -2.98 -18.43 3.89
CA ILE A 86 -2.34 -18.80 2.62
C ILE A 86 -3.08 -19.99 2.02
N GLY A 87 -3.37 -19.90 0.72
CA GLY A 87 -4.10 -20.90 -0.05
C GLY A 87 -5.61 -20.64 -0.14
N GLU A 88 -6.20 -19.80 0.71
CA GLU A 88 -7.64 -19.49 0.64
C GLU A 88 -7.99 -18.59 -0.54
N MET A 89 -9.23 -18.72 -1.03
CA MET A 89 -9.69 -18.07 -2.24
C MET A 89 -10.20 -16.65 -1.97
N VAL A 90 -9.85 -15.72 -2.85
CA VAL A 90 -10.38 -14.37 -2.91
C VAL A 90 -10.68 -14.00 -4.35
N GLY A 91 -11.52 -12.99 -4.57
CA GLY A 91 -11.73 -12.42 -5.90
C GLY A 91 -11.04 -11.08 -6.06
N LEU A 92 -10.54 -10.80 -7.25
CA LEU A 92 -9.93 -9.52 -7.61
C LEU A 92 -10.62 -8.91 -8.82
N ARG A 93 -10.90 -7.61 -8.73
CA ARG A 93 -11.20 -6.73 -9.86
C ARG A 93 -10.27 -5.54 -9.84
N GLY A 94 -9.95 -5.01 -11.01
CA GLY A 94 -8.99 -3.92 -11.16
C GLY A 94 -7.86 -4.25 -12.14
N PRO A 95 -6.83 -3.38 -12.20
CA PRO A 95 -6.65 -2.21 -11.34
C PRO A 95 -7.59 -1.06 -11.74
N PHE A 96 -8.03 -0.28 -10.74
CA PHE A 96 -8.92 0.87 -10.86
C PHE A 96 -8.23 2.15 -10.40
N GLY A 97 -8.87 3.29 -10.72
CA GLY A 97 -8.40 4.61 -10.32
C GLY A 97 -7.31 5.18 -11.24
N SER A 98 -6.99 6.45 -10.99
CA SER A 98 -5.89 7.17 -11.63
C SER A 98 -4.55 6.86 -10.95
N PHE A 99 -3.46 7.20 -11.60
CA PHE A 99 -2.11 7.01 -11.08
C PHE A 99 -1.38 8.34 -10.91
N PHE A 100 -0.34 8.34 -10.07
CA PHE A 100 0.51 9.51 -9.88
C PHE A 100 1.26 9.86 -11.17
N THR A 101 1.40 11.16 -11.44
CA THR A 101 2.25 11.65 -12.53
C THR A 101 3.72 11.46 -12.17
N GLU A 102 4.53 11.11 -13.16
CA GLU A 102 5.98 11.03 -12.96
C GLU A 102 6.55 12.44 -12.81
N ASN A 103 7.50 12.59 -11.88
CA ASN A 103 8.26 13.82 -11.69
C ASN A 103 9.73 13.44 -11.44
N HIS A 104 10.64 14.25 -11.96
CA HIS A 104 12.09 14.05 -11.86
C HIS A 104 12.78 15.06 -10.93
N GLY A 105 12.03 16.01 -10.37
CA GLY A 105 12.53 17.03 -9.46
C GLY A 105 12.69 16.54 -8.02
N ASP A 106 12.58 17.50 -7.10
CA ASP A 106 12.52 17.22 -5.67
C ASP A 106 11.08 16.86 -5.28
N ILE A 107 10.91 15.69 -4.68
CA ILE A 107 9.60 15.10 -4.38
C ILE A 107 9.49 14.87 -2.88
N LEU A 108 8.42 15.40 -2.30
CA LEU A 108 8.02 15.16 -0.92
C LEU A 108 6.76 14.30 -0.91
N MET A 109 6.86 13.09 -0.36
CA MET A 109 5.71 12.25 -0.04
C MET A 109 5.31 12.50 1.41
N VAL A 110 4.00 12.57 1.68
CA VAL A 110 3.48 12.70 3.04
C VAL A 110 2.42 11.63 3.23
N GLY A 111 2.57 10.80 4.26
CA GLY A 111 1.61 9.73 4.54
C GLY A 111 1.48 9.42 6.03
N GLY A 112 0.30 8.97 6.42
CA GLY A 112 -0.02 8.61 7.80
C GLY A 112 -0.67 7.24 7.91
N GLY A 113 -0.28 6.45 8.92
CA GLY A 113 -0.84 5.12 9.17
C GLY A 113 -0.78 4.22 7.93
N THR A 114 -1.89 3.56 7.57
CA THR A 114 -1.94 2.72 6.35
C THR A 114 -1.89 3.49 5.04
N GLY A 115 -2.06 4.82 5.07
CA GLY A 115 -1.90 5.67 3.88
C GLY A 115 -0.48 5.61 3.29
N VAL A 116 0.51 5.13 4.03
CA VAL A 116 1.87 4.95 3.51
C VAL A 116 2.04 3.73 2.61
N ALA A 117 1.13 2.75 2.65
CA ALA A 117 1.23 1.54 1.84
C ALA A 117 1.30 1.84 0.32
N PRO A 118 0.39 2.61 -0.28
CA PRO A 118 0.52 2.98 -1.69
C PRO A 118 1.72 3.89 -1.99
N LEU A 119 2.20 4.66 -1.01
CA LEU A 119 3.39 5.50 -1.19
C LEU A 119 4.66 4.66 -1.34
N LEU A 120 4.68 3.42 -0.83
CA LEU A 120 5.82 2.53 -1.05
C LEU A 120 5.93 2.14 -2.52
N PHE A 121 4.80 1.88 -3.20
CA PHE A 121 4.79 1.63 -4.63
C PHE A 121 5.33 2.85 -5.40
N LEU A 122 4.87 4.03 -5.03
CA LEU A 122 5.31 5.28 -5.63
C LEU A 122 6.82 5.50 -5.42
N ALA A 123 7.30 5.27 -4.20
CA ALA A 123 8.72 5.40 -3.85
C ALA A 123 9.61 4.47 -4.65
N LYS A 124 9.21 3.20 -4.84
CA LYS A 124 9.93 2.24 -5.69
C LYS A 124 10.09 2.77 -7.11
N ASN A 125 9.01 3.28 -7.71
CA ASN A 125 9.02 3.81 -9.07
C ASN A 125 9.80 5.12 -9.22
N LEU A 126 9.86 5.95 -8.17
CA LEU A 126 10.52 7.25 -8.21
C LEU A 126 11.97 7.23 -7.71
N SER A 127 12.39 6.23 -6.95
CA SER A 127 13.71 6.17 -6.29
C SER A 127 14.89 6.41 -7.25
N ALA A 128 14.81 5.87 -8.47
CA ALA A 128 15.83 6.05 -9.51
C ALA A 128 15.58 7.26 -10.44
N LYS A 129 14.41 7.89 -10.35
CA LYS A 129 13.94 8.94 -11.28
C LYS A 129 13.96 10.35 -10.68
N ALA A 130 13.75 10.46 -9.38
CA ALA A 130 13.67 11.73 -8.66
C ALA A 130 15.07 12.26 -8.35
N LYS A 131 15.28 13.57 -8.48
CA LYS A 131 16.50 14.24 -8.03
C LYS A 131 16.68 14.11 -6.52
N ARG A 132 15.59 14.28 -5.77
CA ARG A 132 15.54 14.07 -4.31
C ARG A 132 14.19 13.48 -3.94
N LEU A 133 14.20 12.36 -3.23
CA LEU A 133 12.98 11.71 -2.76
C LEU A 133 12.94 11.76 -1.24
N MET A 134 11.93 12.45 -0.71
CA MET A 134 11.70 12.62 0.72
C MET A 134 10.34 12.04 1.13
N LEU A 135 10.24 11.64 2.39
CA LEU A 135 9.04 11.14 3.03
C LEU A 135 8.85 11.81 4.39
N VAL A 136 7.66 12.33 4.64
CA VAL A 136 7.13 12.56 5.98
C VAL A 136 6.16 11.42 6.30
N ILE A 137 6.43 10.70 7.39
CA ILE A 137 5.60 9.59 7.85
C ILE A 137 5.08 9.86 9.26
N GLY A 138 3.76 9.86 9.42
CA GLY A 138 3.09 10.04 10.71
C GLY A 138 2.40 8.77 11.21
N ALA A 139 2.47 8.52 12.51
CA ALA A 139 1.67 7.49 13.18
C ALA A 139 1.31 7.92 14.61
N LYS A 140 0.39 7.18 15.25
CA LYS A 140 0.08 7.44 16.66
C LYS A 140 1.23 7.05 17.59
N THR A 141 1.86 5.90 17.30
CA THR A 141 2.95 5.32 18.08
C THR A 141 4.01 4.74 17.14
N LYS A 142 5.22 4.47 17.67
CA LYS A 142 6.31 3.81 16.96
C LYS A 142 5.90 2.48 16.33
N SER A 143 5.03 1.72 17.01
CA SER A 143 4.57 0.40 16.55
C SER A 143 3.66 0.47 15.32
N GLU A 144 3.13 1.65 15.02
CA GLU A 144 2.28 1.92 13.86
C GLU A 144 3.04 2.60 12.71
N LEU A 145 4.35 2.85 12.85
CA LEU A 145 5.19 3.32 11.75
C LEU A 145 5.52 2.16 10.80
N LEU A 146 4.77 2.08 9.70
CA LEU A 146 4.89 1.01 8.72
C LEU A 146 6.01 1.28 7.71
N PHE A 147 6.71 0.20 7.33
CA PHE A 147 7.66 0.17 6.21
C PHE A 147 8.88 1.10 6.30
N LEU A 148 9.25 1.56 7.50
CA LEU A 148 10.41 2.44 7.68
C LEU A 148 11.71 1.91 7.04
N PRO A 149 12.10 0.63 7.21
CA PRO A 149 13.31 0.10 6.56
C PRO A 149 13.26 0.18 5.03
N GLN A 150 12.09 -0.12 4.45
CA GLN A 150 11.89 -0.10 3.00
C GLN A 150 11.97 1.33 2.45
N PHE A 151 11.34 2.29 3.12
CA PHE A 151 11.49 3.69 2.73
C PHE A 151 12.92 4.19 2.92
N THR A 152 13.62 3.76 3.97
CA THR A 152 15.03 4.16 4.22
C THR A 152 15.95 3.73 3.08
N ALA A 153 15.67 2.58 2.46
CA ALA A 153 16.42 2.09 1.31
C ALA A 153 16.09 2.83 -0.01
N LEU A 154 14.92 3.48 -0.10
CA LEU A 154 14.42 4.10 -1.33
C LEU A 154 14.57 5.63 -1.35
N CYS A 155 14.41 6.28 -0.20
CA CYS A 155 14.53 7.72 -0.06
C CYS A 155 15.99 8.18 -0.10
N SER A 156 16.19 9.46 -0.42
CA SER A 156 17.53 10.07 -0.36
C SER A 156 18.09 10.03 1.06
N LYS A 157 19.41 10.15 1.22
CA LYS A 157 20.07 10.20 2.53
C LYS A 157 19.42 11.28 3.42
N GLN A 158 19.01 10.91 4.63
CA GLN A 158 18.26 11.78 5.57
C GLN A 158 16.92 12.30 4.99
N GLY A 159 16.36 11.60 4.00
CA GLY A 159 15.12 11.98 3.33
C GLY A 159 13.85 11.56 4.08
N ILE A 160 13.94 11.04 5.31
CA ILE A 160 12.77 10.59 6.08
C ILE A 160 12.63 11.42 7.34
N ILE A 161 11.44 12.00 7.50
CA ILE A 161 10.99 12.66 8.72
C ILE A 161 9.88 11.78 9.29
N ALA A 162 10.13 11.16 10.44
CA ALA A 162 9.13 10.36 11.15
C ALA A 162 8.54 11.18 12.30
N THR A 163 7.21 11.17 12.42
CA THR A 163 6.48 11.81 13.51
C THR A 163 5.59 10.80 14.23
N THR A 164 5.49 10.93 15.55
CA THR A 164 4.56 10.16 16.39
C THR A 164 3.78 11.07 17.32
N GLU A 165 2.47 10.85 17.46
CA GLU A 165 1.64 11.66 18.35
C GLU A 165 2.07 11.53 19.83
N ASP A 166 2.50 10.34 20.25
CA ASP A 166 2.95 10.07 21.61
C ASP A 166 4.44 10.41 21.86
N GLY A 167 5.21 10.68 20.80
CA GLY A 167 6.66 10.94 20.87
C GLY A 167 7.52 9.69 21.06
N SER A 168 6.96 8.49 20.87
CA SER A 168 7.68 7.23 21.02
C SER A 168 8.75 6.99 19.93
N TYR A 169 8.71 7.73 18.81
CA TYR A 169 9.74 7.73 17.78
C TYR A 169 9.75 9.01 16.94
N GLY A 170 10.93 9.49 16.59
CA GLY A 170 11.07 10.71 15.79
C GLY A 170 10.57 11.94 16.52
N LEU A 171 9.85 12.81 15.82
CA LEU A 171 9.29 14.05 16.36
C LEU A 171 7.93 13.80 17.01
N LYS A 172 7.68 14.44 18.16
CA LYS A 172 6.36 14.40 18.82
C LYS A 172 5.44 15.46 18.22
N CYS A 173 4.75 15.11 17.14
CA CYS A 173 3.81 16.01 16.44
C CYS A 173 2.99 15.24 15.39
N LEU A 174 1.97 15.89 14.83
CA LEU A 174 1.36 15.45 13.59
C LEU A 174 2.30 15.67 12.40
N ALA A 175 2.14 14.86 11.34
CA ALA A 175 2.96 14.95 10.13
C ALA A 175 2.86 16.30 9.37
N ILE A 176 1.86 17.12 9.70
CA ILE A 176 1.60 18.43 9.08
C ILE A 176 2.03 19.61 9.97
N GLU A 177 2.48 19.34 11.20
CA GLU A 177 2.88 20.40 12.10
C GLU A 177 4.23 21.01 11.70
N PRO A 178 4.41 22.33 11.86
CA PRO A 178 5.69 22.97 11.62
C PRO A 178 6.71 22.48 12.66
N VAL A 179 7.92 22.16 12.19
CA VAL A 179 9.06 21.70 12.99
C VAL A 179 10.16 22.73 12.94
#